data_AF-A0A8J7DE90-F1
#
_entry.id   AF-A0A8J7DE90-F1
#
_cell.length_a   1.000
_cell.length_b   1.000
_cell.length_c   1.000
_cell.angle_alpha   90.00
_cell.angle_beta   90.00
_cell.angle_gamma   90.00
#
_symmetry.space_group_name_H-M   'P 1'
#
loop_
_entity.id
_entity.type
_entity.pdbx_description
1 polymer ?
#
loop_
_entity_poly.entity_id
_entity_poly.type
_entity_poly.pdbx_seq_one_letter_code
_entity_poly.pdbx_strand_id
1 'polypeptide(L)'
;KDYYQTLKAGDLPVSKGIKLTQNDIIRRDAIMSIMSHFQLHKQDIENKYHISFDEYFSDELDALKPLEADGLVSLSKNHIQVTDIGRLLVRNIAVIFDTHTRTRESKFSRAI
;
A
#
# COMPACT_ATOMS: atom_id res chain seq x y z
N LYS A 1 -34.82 35.19 0.90
CA LYS A 1 -33.49 35.25 0.23
C LYS A 1 -32.71 34.08 0.75
N ASP A 2 -32.92 32.97 0.06
CA ASP A 2 -32.98 31.62 0.59
C ASP A 2 -31.65 30.89 0.50
N TYR A 3 -31.16 30.45 1.65
CA TYR A 3 -29.88 29.78 1.85
C TYR A 3 -29.99 28.24 1.82
N TYR A 4 -31.11 27.67 1.33
CA TYR A 4 -31.40 26.23 1.43
C TYR A 4 -32.08 25.60 0.21
N GLN A 5 -31.72 26.00 -1.01
CA GLN A 5 -32.28 25.37 -2.21
C GLN A 5 -31.21 24.92 -3.21
N THR A 6 -30.38 23.94 -2.81
CA THR A 6 -29.84 22.96 -3.77
C THR A 6 -29.55 21.62 -3.08
N LEU A 7 -30.54 21.08 -2.38
CA LEU A 7 -30.58 19.68 -1.94
C LEU A 7 -31.42 18.84 -2.93
N LYS A 8 -31.16 18.95 -4.24
CA LYS A 8 -31.75 18.06 -5.25
C LYS A 8 -30.87 18.01 -6.51
N ALA A 9 -29.83 17.21 -6.42
CA ALA A 9 -29.42 16.33 -7.51
C ALA A 9 -28.71 15.16 -6.84
N GLY A 10 -29.20 13.95 -7.04
CA GLY A 10 -28.57 12.70 -6.58
C GLY A 10 -27.27 12.38 -7.32
N ASP A 11 -26.48 13.41 -7.62
CA ASP A 11 -25.14 13.32 -8.15
C ASP A 11 -24.19 13.39 -6.95
N LEU A 12 -24.06 12.26 -6.27
CA LEU A 12 -22.81 12.01 -5.57
C LEU A 12 -21.72 12.11 -6.65
N PRO A 13 -20.70 12.97 -6.49
CA PRO A 13 -19.57 12.97 -7.39
C PRO A 13 -18.70 11.74 -7.05
N VAL A 14 -19.21 10.54 -7.29
CA VAL A 14 -18.41 9.32 -7.48
C VAL A 14 -17.79 9.35 -8.87
N SER A 15 -17.15 10.48 -9.19
CA SER A 15 -16.33 10.62 -10.38
C SER A 15 -15.05 9.82 -10.13
N LYS A 16 -14.95 8.68 -10.80
CA LYS A 16 -13.94 7.61 -10.68
C LYS A 16 -14.23 6.59 -9.58
N GLY A 17 -15.31 5.83 -9.75
CA GLY A 17 -15.39 4.47 -9.21
C GLY A 17 -14.30 3.60 -9.85
N ILE A 18 -13.06 3.70 -9.37
CA ILE A 18 -12.05 2.69 -9.63
C ILE A 18 -12.62 1.43 -8.97
N LYS A 19 -13.06 0.46 -9.77
CA LYS A 19 -13.33 -0.89 -9.25
C LYS A 19 -12.02 -1.38 -8.65
N LEU A 20 -11.90 -1.30 -7.33
CA LEU A 20 -10.79 -1.88 -6.60
C LEU A 20 -10.77 -3.37 -6.95
N THR A 21 -9.69 -3.81 -7.56
CA THR A 21 -9.47 -5.23 -7.78
C THR A 21 -9.10 -5.88 -6.46
N GLN A 22 -9.22 -7.20 -6.38
CA GLN A 22 -8.77 -7.95 -5.21
C GLN A 22 -7.31 -7.63 -4.85
N ASN A 23 -6.46 -7.43 -5.88
CA ASN A 23 -5.06 -7.04 -5.71
C ASN A 23 -4.92 -5.67 -5.04
N ASP A 24 -5.70 -4.69 -5.48
CA ASP A 24 -5.67 -3.33 -4.90
C ASP A 24 -6.11 -3.34 -3.44
N ILE A 25 -7.07 -4.20 -3.08
CA ILE A 25 -7.54 -4.36 -1.69
C ILE A 25 -6.46 -5.00 -0.83
N ILE A 26 -5.86 -6.11 -1.27
CA ILE A 26 -4.81 -6.82 -0.53
C ILE A 26 -3.63 -5.88 -0.26
N ARG A 27 -3.19 -5.14 -1.29
CA ARG A 27 -2.08 -4.19 -1.19
C ARG A 27 -2.39 -3.01 -0.30
N ARG A 28 -3.60 -2.45 -0.42
CA ARG A 28 -4.06 -1.37 0.46
C ARG A 28 -4.01 -1.78 1.93
N ASP A 29 -4.40 -3.02 2.24
CA ASP A 29 -4.37 -3.52 3.61
C ASP A 29 -2.94 -3.70 4.11
N ALA A 30 -2.04 -4.26 3.31
CA ALA A 30 -0.62 -4.34 3.64
C ALA A 30 0.00 -2.96 3.92
N ILE A 31 -0.28 -1.98 3.05
CA ILE A 31 0.14 -0.58 3.19
C ILE A 31 -0.42 0.03 4.48
N MET A 32 -1.70 -0.18 4.75
CA MET A 32 -2.36 0.36 5.94
C MET A 32 -1.76 -0.20 7.23
N SER A 33 -1.50 -1.51 7.29
CA SER A 33 -0.82 -2.13 8.44
C SER A 33 0.55 -1.51 8.69
N ILE A 34 1.36 -1.31 7.65
CA ILE A 34 2.68 -0.67 7.76
C ILE A 34 2.55 0.79 8.24
N MET A 35 1.61 1.55 7.69
CA MET A 35 1.46 2.97 8.00
C MET A 35 0.89 3.23 9.39
N SER A 36 -0.01 2.37 9.88
CA SER A 36 -0.70 2.56 11.17
C SER A 36 -0.02 1.84 12.33
N HIS A 37 0.56 0.66 12.08
CA HIS A 37 1.12 -0.19 13.13
C HIS A 37 2.63 -0.36 13.03
N PHE A 38 3.27 0.14 11.97
CA PHE A 38 4.69 -0.09 11.70
C PHE A 38 5.04 -1.59 11.64
N GLN A 39 4.03 -2.42 11.40
CA GLN A 39 4.12 -3.88 11.44
C GLN A 39 3.06 -4.47 10.52
N LEU A 40 3.42 -5.54 9.83
CA LEU A 40 2.55 -6.32 8.96
C LEU A 40 2.71 -7.80 9.28
N HIS A 41 1.66 -8.42 9.79
CA HIS A 41 1.62 -9.87 10.01
C HIS A 41 1.20 -10.56 8.72
N LYS A 42 2.03 -11.48 8.24
CA LYS A 42 1.76 -12.21 6.99
C LYS A 42 0.48 -13.03 7.13
N GLN A 43 0.33 -13.73 8.25
CA GLN A 43 -0.84 -14.58 8.55
C GLN A 43 -2.17 -13.82 8.51
N ASP A 44 -2.20 -12.55 8.89
CA ASP A 44 -3.44 -11.75 8.84
C ASP A 44 -3.93 -11.57 7.41
N ILE A 45 -3.00 -11.32 6.48
CA ILE A 45 -3.28 -11.20 5.06
C ILE A 45 -3.59 -12.57 4.45
N GLU A 46 -2.81 -13.61 4.76
CA GLU A 46 -3.03 -14.97 4.28
C GLU A 46 -4.42 -15.49 4.66
N ASN A 47 -4.81 -15.33 5.92
CA ASN A 47 -6.12 -15.77 6.42
C ASN A 47 -7.27 -14.95 5.84
N LYS A 48 -7.08 -13.63 5.69
CA LYS A 48 -8.13 -12.75 5.17
C LYS A 48 -8.41 -12.97 3.69
N TYR A 49 -7.38 -13.28 2.92
CA TYR A 49 -7.46 -13.32 1.46
C TYR A 49 -7.20 -14.70 0.84
N HIS A 50 -6.86 -15.70 1.66
CA HIS A 50 -6.59 -17.08 1.27
C HIS A 50 -5.48 -17.17 0.21
N ILE A 51 -4.37 -16.45 0.46
CA ILE A 51 -3.16 -16.42 -0.40
C ILE A 51 -1.94 -16.92 0.36
N SER A 52 -0.89 -17.30 -0.36
CA SER A 52 0.47 -17.46 0.19
C SER A 52 1.18 -16.11 0.15
N PHE A 53 1.47 -15.50 1.31
CA PHE A 53 1.99 -14.13 1.37
C PHE A 53 3.35 -14.02 0.68
N ASP A 54 4.24 -14.96 0.95
CA ASP A 54 5.62 -14.93 0.46
C ASP A 54 5.70 -15.15 -1.06
N GLU A 55 4.76 -15.89 -1.64
CA GLU A 55 4.64 -16.03 -3.10
C GLU A 55 4.04 -14.77 -3.72
N TYR A 56 2.96 -14.25 -3.11
CA TYR A 56 2.20 -13.12 -3.62
C TYR A 56 3.00 -11.81 -3.60
N PHE A 57 3.79 -11.60 -2.55
CA PHE A 57 4.63 -10.42 -2.34
C PHE A 57 6.12 -10.69 -2.57
N SER A 58 6.46 -11.70 -3.37
CA SER A 58 7.86 -12.10 -3.62
C SER A 58 8.73 -10.94 -4.10
N ASP A 59 8.26 -10.19 -5.10
CA ASP A 59 8.93 -9.00 -5.63
C ASP A 59 9.11 -7.90 -4.57
N GLU A 60 8.11 -7.70 -3.70
CA GLU A 60 8.16 -6.71 -2.62
C GLU A 60 9.09 -7.13 -1.50
N LEU A 61 9.12 -8.42 -1.14
CA LEU A 61 10.03 -8.97 -0.16
C LEU A 61 11.48 -8.84 -0.64
N ASP A 62 11.74 -9.08 -1.93
CA ASP A 62 13.06 -8.85 -2.52
C ASP A 62 13.45 -7.37 -2.49
N ALA A 63 12.51 -6.46 -2.77
CA ALA A 63 12.74 -5.02 -2.67
C ALA A 63 12.98 -4.54 -1.23
N LEU A 64 12.52 -5.28 -0.21
CA LEU A 64 12.74 -4.96 1.21
C LEU A 64 14.10 -5.41 1.75
N LYS A 65 14.76 -6.40 1.13
CA LYS A 65 16.09 -6.90 1.55
C LYS A 65 17.15 -5.80 1.70
N PRO A 66 17.32 -4.83 0.77
CA PRO A 66 18.27 -3.74 0.99
C PRO A 66 17.89 -2.85 2.18
N LEU A 67 16.59 -2.61 2.41
CA LEU A 67 16.12 -1.83 3.55
C LEU A 67 16.32 -2.57 4.87
N GLU A 68 16.25 -3.90 4.86
CA GLU A 68 16.62 -4.74 5.99
C GLU A 68 18.11 -4.65 6.29
N ALA A 69 18.97 -4.70 5.27
CA ALA A 69 20.41 -4.54 5.42
C ALA A 69 20.78 -3.16 5.99
N ASP A 70 20.02 -2.13 5.63
CA ASP A 70 20.15 -0.76 6.18
C ASP A 70 19.51 -0.60 7.59
N GLY A 71 18.90 -1.66 8.13
CA GLY A 71 18.27 -1.64 9.45
C GLY A 71 16.98 -0.83 9.53
N LEU A 72 16.32 -0.56 8.39
CA LEU A 72 15.05 0.18 8.31
C LEU A 72 13.84 -0.72 8.53
N VAL A 73 13.96 -1.99 8.16
CA VAL A 73 12.94 -3.03 8.40
C VAL A 73 13.59 -4.28 8.96
N SER A 74 12.79 -5.13 9.59
CA SER A 74 13.14 -6.48 10.00
C SER A 74 12.18 -7.45 9.34
N LEU A 75 12.71 -8.39 8.55
CA LEU A 75 11.93 -9.41 7.87
C LEU A 75 12.00 -10.71 8.68
N SER A 76 10.85 -11.09 9.24
CA SER A 76 10.69 -12.37 9.91
C SER A 76 9.86 -13.32 9.07
N LYS A 77 9.89 -14.61 9.42
CA LYS A 77 9.04 -15.62 8.78
C LYS A 77 7.55 -15.25 8.83
N ASN A 78 7.10 -14.67 9.95
CA ASN A 78 5.67 -14.44 10.19
C ASN A 78 5.24 -12.98 10.04
N HIS A 79 6.16 -12.02 10.04
CA HIS A 79 5.83 -10.60 10.00
C HIS A 79 6.95 -9.75 9.41
N ILE A 80 6.60 -8.53 9.02
CA ILE A 80 7.50 -7.46 8.61
C ILE A 80 7.35 -6.36 9.66
N GLN A 81 8.46 -5.87 10.20
CA GLN A 81 8.45 -4.78 11.18
C GLN A 81 9.30 -3.62 10.68
N VAL A 82 8.76 -2.40 10.75
CA VAL A 82 9.52 -1.18 10.51
C VAL A 82 10.25 -0.82 11.80
N THR A 83 11.57 -0.66 11.73
CA THR A 83 12.38 -0.29 12.89
C THR A 83 12.14 1.17 13.26
N ASP A 84 12.61 1.60 14.43
CA ASP A 84 12.48 3.00 14.86
C ASP A 84 13.14 3.98 13.86
N ILE A 85 14.26 3.58 13.25
CA ILE A 85 14.94 4.35 12.20
C ILE A 85 14.08 4.37 10.92
N GLY A 86 13.53 3.22 10.53
CA GLY A 86 12.66 3.08 9.37
C GLY A 86 11.37 3.89 9.42
N ARG A 87 10.88 4.25 10.63
CA ARG A 87 9.64 5.05 10.78
C ARG A 87 9.71 6.40 10.07
N LEU A 88 10.89 7.02 10.03
CA LEU A 88 11.12 8.28 9.29
C LEU A 88 10.89 8.11 7.78
N LEU A 89 11.06 6.89 7.28
CA LEU A 89 10.93 6.51 5.87
C LEU A 89 9.74 5.57 5.62
N VAL A 90 8.78 5.50 6.55
CA VAL A 90 7.64 4.55 6.49
C VAL A 90 6.85 4.67 5.19
N ARG A 91 6.72 5.89 4.66
CA ARG A 91 6.06 6.13 3.36
C ARG A 91 6.81 5.46 2.21
N ASN A 92 8.14 5.53 2.20
CA ASN A 92 8.96 4.90 1.16
C ASN A 92 8.87 3.37 1.26
N ILE A 93 8.86 2.84 2.47
CA ILE A 93 8.65 1.41 2.73
C ILE A 93 7.26 0.97 2.24
N ALA A 94 6.21 1.72 2.56
CA ALA A 94 4.84 1.38 2.18
C ALA A 94 4.64 1.40 0.66
N VAL A 95 5.29 2.30 -0.07
CA VAL A 95 5.20 2.39 -1.55
C VAL A 95 5.70 1.12 -2.24
N ILE A 96 6.57 0.31 -1.61
CA ILE A 96 7.01 -0.97 -2.16
C ILE A 96 5.81 -1.89 -2.45
N PHE A 97 4.77 -1.82 -1.60
CA PHE A 97 3.54 -2.61 -1.72
C PHE A 97 2.52 -2.01 -2.69
N ASP A 98 2.73 -0.80 -3.22
CA ASP A 98 1.79 -0.14 -4.14
C ASP A 98 2.13 -0.45 -5.62
N THR A 99 1.23 -1.17 -6.30
CA THR A 99 1.36 -1.50 -7.74
C THR A 99 1.32 -0.27 -8.65
N HIS A 100 0.66 0.81 -8.22
CA HIS A 100 0.43 1.98 -9.07
C HIS A 100 1.67 2.87 -9.21
N THR A 101 2.68 2.69 -8.36
CA THR A 101 3.91 3.48 -8.43
C THR A 101 4.83 2.98 -9.54
N ARG A 102 4.94 1.66 -9.74
CA ARG A 102 5.76 1.07 -10.83
C ARG A 102 5.23 1.43 -12.23
N THR A 103 3.91 1.62 -12.36
CA THR A 103 3.31 2.03 -13.65
C THR A 103 3.47 3.53 -13.94
N ARG A 104 3.77 4.35 -12.92
CA ARG A 104 3.97 5.80 -13.09
C ARG A 104 5.37 6.18 -13.54
N GLU A 105 6.40 5.37 -13.26
CA GLU A 105 7.76 5.68 -13.74
C GLU A 105 7.91 5.56 -15.27
N SER A 106 7.03 4.83 -15.96
CA SER A 106 6.99 4.82 -17.43
C SER A 106 6.28 6.03 -18.05
N LYS A 107 5.76 6.97 -17.25
CA LYS A 107 5.02 8.16 -17.72
C LYS A 107 5.57 9.50 -17.23
N PHE A 108 6.80 9.55 -16.73
CA PHE A 108 7.53 10.81 -16.75
C PHE A 108 8.16 10.95 -18.14
N SER A 109 7.38 11.54 -19.03
CA SER A 109 7.79 12.01 -20.34
C SER A 109 9.20 12.58 -20.29
N ARG A 110 10.05 12.15 -21.22
CA ARG A 110 11.18 12.95 -21.67
C ARG A 110 10.66 14.36 -21.97
N ALA A 111 10.97 15.31 -21.10
CA ALA A 111 11.00 16.71 -21.49
C ALA A 111 12.40 16.93 -22.09
N ILE A 112 12.39 17.33 -23.35
CA ILE A 112 13.54 17.87 -24.08
C ILE A 112 13.92 19.21 -23.43
#